data_AF-A0A317J2E6-F1
#
_entry.id   AF-A0A317J2E6-F1
#
_cell.length_a   1.000
_cell.length_b   1.000
_cell.length_c   1.000
_cell.angle_alpha   90.00
_cell.angle_beta   90.00
_cell.angle_gamma   90.00
#
_symmetry.space_group_name_H-M   'P 1'
#
loop_
_entity.id
_entity.type
_entity.pdbx_description
1 polymer ?
#
loop_
_entity_poly.entity_id
_entity_poly.type
_entity_poly.pdbx_seq_one_letter_code
_entity_poly.pdbx_strand_id
1 'polypeptide(L)'
;MPTRSKLSTGLYLVVVFVSGALVGGLSYRLYSVNTVTAVTGGLPKTSPEEFRRRYIEAIRAKVHLDPQQIDQVNRIMDETRTQFDDARARSRAEMQAIEARRVEKMNAILRDDQKSAYTEFRAEREKLRQQQREKQQR
;
A
#
# COMPACT_ATOMS: atom_id res chain seq x y z
N MET A 1 -43.90 0.73 25.44
CA MET A 1 -42.99 1.08 24.33
C MET A 1 -42.42 2.47 24.56
N PRO A 2 -41.09 2.64 24.60
CA PRO A 2 -40.47 3.88 24.19
C PRO A 2 -39.50 3.63 23.02
N THR A 3 -39.79 4.26 21.89
CA THR A 3 -39.00 4.23 20.66
C THR A 3 -37.65 4.90 20.87
N ARG A 4 -36.56 4.10 20.96
CA ARG A 4 -35.19 4.62 21.00
C ARG A 4 -34.81 5.21 19.64
N SER A 5 -35.06 6.51 19.54
CA SER A 5 -34.36 7.55 18.79
C SER A 5 -33.55 7.10 17.57
N LYS A 6 -34.16 7.25 16.39
CA LYS A 6 -33.51 7.22 15.07
C LYS A 6 -32.44 8.31 14.89
N LEU A 7 -32.29 9.23 15.86
CA LEU A 7 -31.30 10.30 15.84
C LEU A 7 -29.87 9.79 16.09
N SER A 8 -29.68 8.67 16.80
CA SER A 8 -28.33 8.15 17.04
C SER A 8 -27.72 7.50 15.80
N THR A 9 -28.53 6.78 15.02
CA THR A 9 -28.09 6.16 13.75
C THR A 9 -27.71 7.24 12.72
N GLY A 10 -28.50 8.31 12.64
CA GLY A 10 -28.17 9.46 11.79
C GLY A 10 -26.83 10.10 12.17
N LEU A 11 -26.54 10.23 13.47
CA LEU A 11 -25.28 10.79 13.96
C LEU A 11 -24.07 9.89 13.63
N TYR A 12 -24.21 8.56 13.76
CA TYR A 12 -23.14 7.63 13.37
C TYR A 12 -22.85 7.67 11.86
N LEU A 13 -23.88 7.81 11.03
CA LEU A 13 -23.69 7.95 9.58
C LEU A 13 -23.00 9.26 9.22
N VAL A 14 -23.33 10.37 9.89
CA VAL A 14 -22.62 11.65 9.70
C VAL A 14 -21.16 11.54 10.14
N VAL A 15 -20.85 10.85 11.24
CA VAL A 15 -19.47 10.62 11.68
C VAL A 15 -18.70 9.77 10.66
N VAL A 16 -19.29 8.70 10.13
CA VAL A 16 -18.67 7.85 9.09
C VAL A 16 -18.47 8.65 7.79
N PHE A 17 -19.43 9.51 7.42
CA PHE A 17 -19.34 10.32 6.20
C PHE A 17 -18.31 11.46 6.32
N VAL A 18 -18.22 12.12 7.48
CA VAL A 18 -17.22 13.17 7.76
C VAL A 18 -15.82 12.56 7.88
N SER A 19 -15.68 11.38 8.47
CA SER A 19 -14.39 10.66 8.48
C SER A 19 -13.99 10.20 7.07
N GLY A 20 -14.95 9.77 6.24
CA GLY A 20 -14.72 9.51 4.82
C GLY A 20 -14.30 10.77 4.03
N ALA A 21 -14.93 11.92 4.28
CA ALA A 21 -14.59 13.20 3.64
C ALA A 21 -13.20 13.72 4.06
N LEU A 22 -12.80 13.52 5.32
CA LEU A 22 -11.44 13.81 5.79
C LEU A 22 -10.41 12.90 5.10
N VAL A 23 -10.69 11.60 5.00
CA VAL A 23 -9.82 10.65 4.28
C VAL A 23 -9.76 10.97 2.78
N GLY A 24 -10.86 11.38 2.16
CA GLY A 24 -10.93 11.81 0.75
C GLY A 24 -10.20 13.14 0.49
N GLY A 25 -10.35 14.13 1.37
CA GLY A 25 -9.63 15.41 1.29
C GLY A 25 -8.12 15.26 1.52
N LEU A 26 -7.71 14.38 2.45
CA LEU A 26 -6.32 13.98 2.63
C LEU A 26 -5.77 13.25 1.40
N SER A 27 -6.58 12.43 0.74
CA SER A 27 -6.20 11.74 -0.50
C SER A 27 -5.98 12.72 -1.65
N TYR A 28 -6.82 13.77 -1.78
CA TYR A 28 -6.62 14.85 -2.76
C TYR A 28 -5.32 15.63 -2.50
N ARG A 29 -5.01 15.93 -1.23
CA ARG A 29 -3.73 16.58 -0.87
C ARG A 29 -2.53 15.65 -1.06
N LEU A 30 -2.65 14.35 -0.78
CA LEU A 30 -1.57 13.37 -0.99
C LEU A 30 -1.29 13.13 -2.48
N TYR A 31 -2.32 13.11 -3.33
CA TYR A 31 -2.15 13.04 -4.79
C TYR A 31 -1.65 14.36 -5.39
N SER A 32 -1.98 15.53 -4.82
CA SER A 32 -1.41 16.81 -5.27
C SER A 32 0.02 17.05 -4.74
N VAL A 33 0.42 16.39 -3.64
CA VAL A 33 1.78 16.40 -3.07
C VAL A 33 2.67 15.31 -3.69
N ASN A 34 2.13 14.45 -4.57
CA ASN A 34 2.90 13.48 -5.35
C ASN A 34 3.87 14.09 -6.38
N THR A 35 4.02 15.42 -6.42
CA THR A 35 5.13 16.11 -7.10
C THR A 35 6.30 16.44 -6.16
N VAL A 36 6.16 16.29 -4.83
CA VAL A 36 7.21 16.63 -3.85
C VAL A 36 7.24 15.62 -2.71
N THR A 37 7.71 14.38 -2.92
CA THR A 37 8.65 13.69 -2.01
C THR A 37 9.23 12.41 -2.62
N ALA A 38 10.04 12.56 -3.68
CA ALA A 38 11.18 11.66 -3.91
C ALA A 38 12.34 12.02 -2.96
N VAL A 39 12.03 12.30 -1.68
CA VAL A 39 12.97 12.67 -0.62
C VAL A 39 12.64 11.85 0.63
N THR A 40 12.79 10.53 0.51
CA THR A 40 13.21 9.70 1.65
C THR A 40 14.56 9.07 1.30
N GLY A 41 15.46 9.87 0.72
CA GLY A 41 16.88 9.55 0.67
C GLY A 41 17.51 9.93 2.00
N GLY A 42 17.50 9.02 2.98
CA GLY A 42 18.30 9.18 4.20
C GLY A 42 17.60 9.00 5.56
N LEU A 43 16.33 8.58 5.63
CA LEU A 43 15.78 8.12 6.91
C LEU A 43 16.28 6.68 7.16
N PRO A 44 16.95 6.40 8.30
CA PRO A 44 17.41 5.05 8.62
C PRO A 44 16.23 4.09 8.57
N LYS A 45 16.45 2.89 8.00
CA LYS A 45 15.46 1.81 7.95
C LYS A 45 15.09 1.40 9.37
N THR A 46 14.14 2.09 9.99
CA THR A 46 13.55 1.67 11.26
C THR A 46 12.99 0.27 11.05
N SER A 47 13.36 -0.68 11.91
CA SER A 47 12.86 -2.03 11.78
C SER A 47 11.33 -2.03 11.89
N PRO A 48 10.60 -2.94 11.23
CA PRO A 48 9.14 -2.99 11.33
C PRO A 48 8.64 -3.07 12.78
N GLU A 49 9.39 -3.74 13.65
CA GLU A 49 9.10 -3.85 15.07
C GLU A 49 9.33 -2.53 15.82
N GLU A 50 10.41 -1.81 15.51
CA GLU A 50 10.68 -0.51 16.10
C GLU A 50 9.64 0.54 15.67
N PHE A 51 9.22 0.50 14.40
CA PHE A 51 8.12 1.34 13.91
C PHE A 51 6.82 1.03 14.67
N ARG A 52 6.47 -0.27 14.80
CA ARG A 52 5.28 -0.71 15.54
C ARG A 52 5.32 -0.23 16.98
N ARG A 53 6.45 -0.40 17.67
CA ARG A 53 6.62 0.03 19.06
C ARG A 53 6.40 1.54 19.19
N ARG A 54 7.06 2.35 18.35
CA ARG A 54 6.91 3.82 18.37
C ARG A 54 5.46 4.25 18.10
N TYR A 55 4.78 3.59 17.16
CA TYR A 55 3.39 3.87 16.85
C TYR A 55 2.46 3.57 18.04
N ILE A 56 2.62 2.41 18.68
CA ILE A 56 1.82 2.01 19.85
C ILE A 56 2.08 2.93 21.05
N GLU A 57 3.35 3.26 21.31
CA GLU A 57 3.71 4.21 22.36
C GLU A 57 3.09 5.59 22.10
N ALA A 58 3.12 6.07 20.85
CA ALA A 58 2.53 7.35 20.48
C ALA A 58 1.00 7.36 20.62
N ILE A 59 0.30 6.32 20.16
CA ILE A 59 -1.17 6.28 20.26
C ILE A 59 -1.63 6.05 21.71
N ARG A 60 -0.90 5.23 22.48
CA ARG A 60 -1.14 5.08 23.91
C ARG A 60 -1.02 6.41 24.64
N ALA A 61 0.02 7.20 24.36
CA ALA A 61 0.23 8.48 25.00
C ALA A 61 -0.83 9.53 24.63
N LYS A 62 -1.28 9.54 23.35
CA LYS A 62 -2.24 10.54 22.86
C LYS A 62 -3.71 10.21 23.13
N VAL A 63 -4.06 8.94 23.12
CA VAL A 63 -5.46 8.46 23.21
C VAL A 63 -5.71 7.76 24.55
N HIS A 64 -4.70 7.66 25.41
CA HIS A 64 -4.78 7.07 26.75
C HIS A 64 -5.29 5.63 26.74
N LEU A 65 -4.74 4.81 25.83
CA LEU A 65 -5.14 3.41 25.70
C LEU A 65 -4.83 2.61 26.97
N ASP A 66 -5.79 1.79 27.41
CA ASP A 66 -5.60 0.80 28.46
C ASP A 66 -4.86 -0.46 27.93
N PRO A 67 -4.39 -1.36 28.82
CA PRO A 67 -3.69 -2.58 28.40
C PRO A 67 -4.49 -3.48 27.45
N GLN A 68 -5.79 -3.63 27.66
CA GLN A 68 -6.65 -4.46 26.82
C GLN A 68 -6.80 -3.86 25.42
N GLN A 69 -6.89 -2.53 25.32
CA GLN A 69 -6.93 -1.80 24.06
C GLN A 69 -5.60 -1.90 23.30
N ILE A 70 -4.46 -1.89 24.00
CA ILE A 70 -3.15 -2.11 23.38
C ILE A 70 -3.07 -3.51 22.74
N ASP A 71 -3.57 -4.54 23.41
CA ASP A 71 -3.63 -5.90 22.87
C ASP A 71 -4.54 -6.01 21.64
N GLN A 72 -5.60 -5.21 21.58
CA GLN A 72 -6.45 -5.10 20.40
C GLN A 72 -5.73 -4.40 19.25
N VAL A 73 -5.02 -3.29 19.52
CA VAL A 73 -4.22 -2.59 18.50
C VAL A 73 -3.14 -3.50 17.92
N ASN A 74 -2.44 -4.27 18.75
CA ASN A 74 -1.45 -5.25 18.28
C ASN A 74 -2.07 -6.24 17.29
N ARG A 75 -3.21 -6.85 17.66
CA ARG A 75 -3.95 -7.77 16.79
C ARG A 75 -4.38 -7.13 15.48
N ILE A 76 -4.94 -5.91 15.52
CA ILE A 76 -5.30 -5.15 14.31
C ILE A 76 -4.09 -4.95 13.40
N MET A 77 -2.93 -4.59 13.97
CA MET A 77 -1.71 -4.39 13.18
C MET A 77 -1.19 -5.69 12.54
N ASP A 78 -1.31 -6.83 13.23
CA ASP A 78 -0.91 -8.13 12.68
C ASP A 78 -1.86 -8.58 11.57
N GLU A 79 -3.17 -8.52 11.80
CA GLU A 79 -4.20 -8.83 10.79
C GLU A 79 -4.05 -7.94 9.56
N THR A 80 -3.84 -6.63 9.78
CA THR A 80 -3.61 -5.67 8.68
C THR A 80 -2.38 -6.04 7.88
N ARG A 81 -1.27 -6.41 8.55
CA ARG A 81 -0.05 -6.85 7.86
C ARG A 81 -0.31 -8.05 6.96
N THR A 82 -1.00 -9.07 7.47
CA THR A 82 -1.38 -10.25 6.68
C THR A 82 -2.23 -9.85 5.46
N GLN A 83 -3.22 -8.96 5.63
CA GLN A 83 -4.05 -8.48 4.52
C GLN A 83 -3.23 -7.75 3.44
N PHE A 84 -2.25 -6.93 3.84
CA PHE A 84 -1.34 -6.27 2.90
C PHE A 84 -0.44 -7.26 2.17
N ASP A 85 0.10 -8.26 2.87
CA ASP A 85 0.94 -9.30 2.28
C ASP A 85 0.15 -10.12 1.24
N ASP A 86 -1.08 -10.52 1.58
CA ASP A 86 -1.99 -11.22 0.67
C ASP A 86 -2.36 -10.36 -0.55
N ALA A 87 -2.71 -9.09 -0.35
CA ALA A 87 -3.02 -8.17 -1.44
C ALA A 87 -1.81 -7.99 -2.36
N ARG A 88 -0.60 -7.89 -1.79
CA ARG A 88 0.64 -7.77 -2.55
C ARG A 88 0.94 -9.05 -3.33
N ALA A 89 0.71 -10.22 -2.76
CA ALA A 89 0.86 -11.51 -3.44
C ALA A 89 -0.10 -11.62 -4.64
N ARG A 90 -1.39 -11.31 -4.43
CA ARG A 90 -2.41 -11.29 -5.50
C ARG A 90 -2.05 -10.32 -6.62
N SER A 91 -1.72 -9.08 -6.26
CA SER A 91 -1.33 -8.04 -7.23
C SER A 91 -0.08 -8.45 -8.02
N ARG A 92 0.93 -9.06 -7.39
CA ARG A 92 2.11 -9.58 -8.09
C ARG A 92 1.73 -10.63 -9.14
N ALA A 93 0.87 -11.58 -8.78
CA ALA A 93 0.42 -12.61 -9.70
C ALA A 93 -0.35 -12.02 -10.90
N GLU A 94 -1.26 -11.08 -10.64
CA GLU A 94 -2.04 -10.40 -11.68
C GLU A 94 -1.13 -9.62 -12.64
N MET A 95 -0.17 -8.86 -12.10
CA MET A 95 0.79 -8.10 -12.90
C MET A 95 1.65 -9.02 -13.78
N GLN A 96 2.10 -10.17 -13.24
CA GLN A 96 2.84 -11.16 -14.04
C GLN A 96 1.98 -11.73 -15.18
N ALA A 97 0.71 -12.00 -14.94
CA ALA A 97 -0.21 -12.47 -15.97
C ALA A 97 -0.48 -11.42 -17.06
N ILE A 98 -0.59 -10.14 -16.68
CA ILE A 98 -0.69 -9.02 -17.64
C ILE A 98 0.56 -8.94 -18.50
N GLU A 99 1.74 -9.03 -17.89
CA GLU A 99 3.02 -8.98 -18.61
C GLU A 99 3.18 -10.16 -19.56
N ALA A 100 2.84 -11.38 -19.14
CA ALA A 100 2.86 -12.57 -20.00
C ALA A 100 1.96 -12.39 -21.25
N ARG A 101 0.72 -11.94 -21.05
CA ARG A 101 -0.22 -11.69 -22.16
C ARG A 101 0.28 -10.59 -23.10
N ARG A 102 0.89 -9.53 -22.57
CA ARG A 102 1.48 -8.45 -23.37
C ARG A 102 2.60 -8.98 -24.27
N VAL A 103 3.44 -9.86 -23.74
CA VAL A 103 4.55 -10.49 -24.45
C VAL A 103 4.06 -11.42 -25.54
N GLU A 104 3.06 -12.25 -25.25
CA GLU A 104 2.44 -13.13 -26.23
C GLU A 104 1.89 -12.33 -27.42
N LYS A 105 1.13 -11.26 -27.14
CA LYS A 105 0.62 -10.35 -28.19
C LYS A 105 1.73 -9.70 -28.99
N MET A 106 2.83 -9.31 -28.34
CA MET A 106 3.98 -8.74 -29.06
C MET A 106 4.64 -9.80 -29.95
N ASN A 107 4.88 -11.00 -29.44
CA ASN A 107 5.48 -12.09 -30.22
C ASN A 107 4.61 -12.52 -31.42
N ALA A 108 3.28 -12.35 -31.33
CA ALA A 108 2.36 -12.64 -32.42
C ALA A 108 2.48 -11.66 -33.60
N ILE A 109 2.92 -10.43 -33.38
CA ILE A 109 3.09 -9.41 -34.43
C ILE A 109 4.53 -9.29 -34.95
N LEU A 110 5.49 -9.93 -34.28
CA LEU A 110 6.90 -9.92 -34.67
C LEU A 110 7.19 -11.05 -35.66
N ARG A 111 8.01 -10.76 -36.66
CA ARG A 111 8.59 -11.79 -37.53
C ARG A 111 9.61 -12.62 -36.76
N ASP A 112 9.90 -13.83 -37.26
CA ASP A 112 10.81 -14.76 -36.58
C ASP A 112 12.22 -14.21 -36.38
N ASP A 113 12.74 -13.43 -37.35
CA ASP A 113 14.03 -12.74 -37.25
C ASP A 113 14.07 -11.68 -36.13
N GLN A 114 12.92 -11.15 -35.72
CA GLN A 114 12.80 -10.07 -34.74
C GLN A 114 12.65 -10.56 -33.28
N LYS A 115 12.25 -11.83 -33.09
CA LYS A 115 11.93 -12.38 -31.76
C LYS A 115 13.14 -12.44 -30.82
N SER A 116 14.33 -12.72 -31.34
CA SER A 116 15.57 -12.74 -30.54
C SER A 116 15.91 -11.35 -30.00
N ALA A 117 15.92 -10.33 -30.87
CA ALA A 117 16.19 -8.95 -30.48
C ALA A 117 15.16 -8.42 -29.45
N TYR A 118 13.88 -8.79 -29.60
CA TYR A 118 12.86 -8.42 -28.62
C TYR A 118 13.08 -9.08 -27.24
N THR A 119 13.53 -10.34 -27.23
CA THR A 119 13.81 -11.08 -25.99
C THR A 119 14.98 -10.44 -25.22
N GLU A 120 16.05 -10.08 -25.94
CA GLU A 120 17.20 -9.38 -25.36
C GLU A 120 16.82 -8.00 -24.81
N PHE A 121 16.07 -7.21 -25.60
CA PHE A 121 15.55 -5.91 -25.17
C PHE A 121 14.76 -6.01 -23.86
N ARG A 122 13.91 -7.03 -23.72
CA ARG A 122 13.15 -7.25 -22.47
C ARG A 122 14.06 -7.58 -21.28
N ALA A 123 15.05 -8.45 -21.49
CA ALA A 123 16.00 -8.85 -20.45
C ALA A 123 16.82 -7.65 -19.95
N GLU A 124 17.27 -6.78 -20.85
CA GLU A 124 17.97 -5.55 -20.50
C GLU A 124 17.11 -4.62 -19.65
N ARG A 125 15.85 -4.39 -20.05
CA ARG A 125 14.92 -3.54 -19.29
C ARG A 125 14.61 -4.12 -17.91
N GLU A 126 14.55 -5.44 -17.75
CA GLU A 126 14.39 -6.06 -16.43
C GLU A 126 15.62 -5.88 -15.56
N LYS A 127 16.84 -6.05 -16.11
CA LYS A 127 18.08 -5.78 -15.38
C LYS A 127 18.16 -4.33 -14.91
N LEU A 128 17.79 -3.36 -15.76
CA LEU A 128 17.75 -1.94 -15.38
C LEU A 128 16.75 -1.67 -14.25
N ARG A 129 15.54 -2.26 -14.32
CA ARG A 129 14.55 -2.16 -13.23
C ARG A 129 15.11 -2.76 -11.94
N GLN A 130 15.75 -3.92 -12.01
CA GLN A 130 16.32 -4.59 -10.85
C GLN A 130 17.45 -3.76 -10.21
N GLN A 131 18.35 -3.22 -11.02
CA GLN A 131 19.41 -2.33 -10.55
C GLN A 131 18.86 -1.05 -9.92
N GLN A 132 17.80 -0.45 -10.48
CA GLN A 132 17.13 0.70 -9.87
C GLN A 132 16.49 0.34 -8.52
N ARG A 133 15.85 -0.83 -8.42
CA ARG A 133 15.31 -1.34 -7.15
C ARG A 133 16.41 -1.57 -6.11
N GLU A 134 17.53 -2.16 -6.51
CA GLU A 134 18.68 -2.40 -5.62
C GLU A 134 19.34 -1.10 -5.17
N LYS A 135 19.51 -0.12 -6.06
CA LYS A 135 20.03 1.21 -5.71
C LYS A 135 19.12 1.96 -4.73
N GLN A 136 17.80 1.80 -4.84
CA GLN A 136 16.84 2.37 -3.88
C GLN A 136 16.82 1.62 -2.55
N GLN A 137 17.32 0.38 -2.51
CA GLN A 137 17.37 -0.44 -1.30
C GLN A 137 18.72 -0.37 -0.58
N ARG A 138 19.77 0.21 -1.15
CA ARG A 138 21.06 0.47 -0.49
C ARG A 138 21.03 1.83 0.17
#